data_AF-A0A124FXD8-F1
#
_entry.id   AF-A0A124FXD8-F1
#
_cell.length_a   1.000
_cell.length_b   1.000
_cell.length_c   1.000
_cell.angle_alpha   90.00
_cell.angle_beta   90.00
_cell.angle_gamma   90.00
#
_symmetry.space_group_name_H-M   'P 1'
#
loop_
_entity.id
_entity.type
_entity.pdbx_description
1 polymer ?
#
loop_
_entity_poly.entity_id
_entity_poly.type
_entity_poly.pdbx_seq_one_letter_code
_entity_poly.pdbx_strand_id
1 'polypeptide(L)' 'MFSIEDAKRIGDQLNIDWNVVDINEFHMGLNVELEHGSRDTNTDVTNNDPILTGKIALAHLNELPDYYTKLKKIEE' A
#
# COMPACT_ATOMS: atom_id res chain seq x y z
N MET A 1 -7.77 4.04 -8.17
CA MET A 1 -7.77 4.11 -6.70
C MET A 1 -8.50 2.88 -6.19
N PHE A 2 -7.87 2.11 -5.31
CA PHE A 2 -8.41 0.91 -4.69
C PHE A 2 -9.45 1.28 -3.63
N SER A 3 -10.51 0.49 -3.49
CA SER A 3 -11.44 0.60 -2.36
C SER A 3 -10.90 -0.12 -1.11
N ILE A 4 -11.57 0.05 0.04
CA ILE A 4 -11.20 -0.68 1.25
C ILE A 4 -11.44 -2.20 1.09
N GLU A 5 -12.44 -2.59 0.30
CA GLU A 5 -12.72 -3.98 -0.07
C GLU A 5 -11.62 -4.54 -0.98
N ASP A 6 -11.09 -3.76 -1.92
CA ASP A 6 -9.91 -4.15 -2.70
C ASP A 6 -8.71 -4.35 -1.79
N ALA A 7 -8.45 -3.43 -0.86
CA ALA A 7 -7.36 -3.56 0.11
C ALA A 7 -7.48 -4.83 0.94
N LYS A 8 -8.70 -5.13 1.43
CA LYS A 8 -8.97 -6.37 2.15
C LYS A 8 -8.66 -7.60 1.30
N ARG A 9 -9.17 -7.65 0.07
CA ARG A 9 -8.98 -8.77 -0.86
C ARG A 9 -7.50 -8.97 -1.22
N ILE A 10 -6.78 -7.90 -1.51
CA ILE A 10 -5.35 -7.94 -1.84
C ILE A 10 -4.54 -8.40 -0.61
N GLY A 11 -4.81 -7.83 0.56
CA GLY A 11 -4.12 -8.20 1.78
C GLY A 11 -4.39 -9.64 2.21
N ASP A 12 -5.61 -10.14 2.03
CA ASP A 12 -5.96 -11.56 2.26
C ASP A 12 -5.15 -12.47 1.32
N GLN A 13 -4.96 -12.10 0.05
CA GLN A 13 -4.09 -12.85 -0.90
C GLN A 13 -2.61 -12.81 -0.51
N LEU A 14 -2.19 -11.76 0.19
CA LEU A 14 -0.83 -11.61 0.76
C LEU A 14 -0.68 -12.26 2.14
N ASN A 15 -1.75 -12.87 2.69
CA ASN A 15 -1.79 -13.44 4.05
C ASN A 15 -1.44 -12.42 5.14
N ILE A 16 -1.92 -11.17 5.00
CA ILE A 16 -1.78 -10.15 6.05
C ILE A 16 -2.56 -10.57 7.30
N ASP A 17 -1.91 -10.49 8.46
CA ASP A 17 -2.59 -10.59 9.75
C ASP A 17 -3.17 -9.23 10.14
N TRP A 18 -4.48 -9.10 10.02
CA TRP A 18 -5.22 -7.88 10.33
C TRP A 18 -5.31 -7.56 11.83
N ASN A 19 -4.82 -8.45 12.71
CA ASN A 19 -4.62 -8.12 14.12
C ASN A 19 -3.30 -7.36 14.36
N VAL A 20 -2.40 -7.40 13.38
CA VAL A 20 -1.07 -6.76 13.42
C VAL A 20 -1.02 -5.53 12.52
N VAL A 21 -1.53 -5.66 11.30
CA VAL A 21 -1.54 -4.58 10.30
C VAL A 21 -2.90 -3.91 10.27
N ASP A 22 -2.93 -2.58 10.43
CA ASP A 22 -4.15 -1.80 10.24
C ASP A 22 -4.54 -1.78 8.76
N ILE A 23 -5.78 -2.17 8.47
CA ILE A 23 -6.34 -2.16 7.12
C ILE A 23 -6.35 -0.76 6.49
N ASN A 24 -6.52 0.30 7.29
CA ASN A 24 -6.53 1.66 6.78
C ASN A 24 -5.15 2.11 6.33
N GLU A 25 -4.10 1.76 7.08
CA GLU A 25 -2.70 2.01 6.69
C GLU A 25 -2.36 1.26 5.40
N PHE A 26 -2.79 -0.01 5.29
CA PHE A 26 -2.58 -0.79 4.08
C PHE A 26 -3.35 -0.23 2.87
N HIS A 27 -4.59 0.22 3.06
CA HIS A 27 -5.41 0.84 2.02
C HIS A 27 -4.83 2.18 1.55
N MET A 28 -4.34 3.00 2.48
CA MET A 28 -3.60 4.22 2.15
C MET A 28 -2.37 3.89 1.33
N GLY A 29 -1.57 2.92 1.79
CA GLY A 29 -0.36 2.49 1.11
C GLY A 29 -0.60 2.00 -0.31
N LEU A 30 -1.60 1.15 -0.52
CA LEU A 30 -1.97 0.68 -1.86
C LEU A 30 -2.25 1.83 -2.84
N ASN A 31 -2.87 2.91 -2.36
CA ASN A 31 -3.20 4.04 -3.21
C ASN A 31 -2.01 4.96 -3.46
N VAL A 32 -1.15 5.16 -2.45
CA VAL A 32 0.10 5.92 -2.58
C VAL A 32 1.04 5.23 -3.57
N GLU A 33 1.31 3.93 -3.39
CA GLU A 33 2.22 3.20 -4.27
C GLU A 33 1.69 3.10 -5.71
N LEU A 34 0.36 3.00 -5.88
CA LEU A 34 -0.27 3.08 -7.20
C LEU A 34 -0.08 4.46 -7.85
N GLU A 35 -0.27 5.55 -7.10
CA GLU A 35 -0.04 6.90 -7.61
C GLU A 35 1.42 7.07 -8.02
N HIS A 36 2.37 6.71 -7.15
CA HIS A 36 3.80 6.83 -7.41
C HIS A 36 4.23 6.06 -8.66
N GLY A 37 3.81 4.80 -8.80
CA GLY A 37 4.09 4.01 -9.99
C GLY A 37 3.47 4.62 -11.26
N SER A 38 2.19 4.95 -11.23
CA SER A 38 1.48 5.48 -12.41
C SER A 38 1.92 6.89 -12.83
N ARG A 39 2.55 7.66 -11.94
CA ARG A 39 3.01 9.03 -12.19
C ARG A 39 4.39 9.11 -12.83
N ASP A 40 5.31 8.20 -12.51
CA ASP A 40 6.68 8.19 -13.05
C ASP A 40 7.08 6.80 -13.54
N THR A 41 7.15 6.65 -14.86
CA THR A 41 7.51 5.39 -15.52
C THR A 41 8.94 4.92 -15.26
N ASN A 42 9.84 5.80 -14.79
CA ASN A 42 11.20 5.39 -14.42
C ASN A 42 11.23 4.64 -13.08
N THR A 43 10.23 4.87 -12.22
CA THR A 43 10.10 4.25 -10.90
C THR A 43 8.89 3.32 -10.80
N ASP A 44 8.14 3.13 -11.90
CA ASP A 44 7.03 2.17 -11.97
C ASP A 44 7.55 0.74 -12.00
N VAL A 45 7.62 0.13 -10.81
CA VAL A 45 8.05 -1.26 -10.65
C VAL A 45 6.89 -2.24 -10.53
N THR A 46 5.65 -1.76 -10.46
CA THR A 46 4.46 -2.60 -10.26
C THR A 46 3.62 -2.71 -11.52
N ASN A 47 3.71 -1.73 -12.44
CA ASN A 47 2.88 -1.62 -13.64
C ASN A 47 1.39 -1.78 -13.32
N ASN A 48 0.95 -1.14 -12.23
CA ASN A 48 -0.40 -1.23 -11.67
C ASN A 48 -0.84 -2.64 -11.23
N ASP A 49 0.06 -3.62 -11.12
CA ASP A 49 -0.27 -4.94 -10.59
C ASP A 49 -0.65 -4.83 -9.09
N PRO A 50 -1.89 -5.17 -8.70
CA PRO A 50 -2.35 -4.94 -7.34
C PRO A 50 -1.57 -5.70 -6.26
N ILE A 51 -1.02 -6.86 -6.61
CA ILE A 51 -0.29 -7.73 -5.68
C ILE A 51 1.13 -7.22 -5.48
N LEU A 52 1.80 -6.77 -6.55
CA LEU A 52 3.10 -6.11 -6.44
C LEU A 52 2.99 -4.79 -5.66
N THR A 53 1.99 -3.96 -5.95
CA THR A 53 1.71 -2.73 -5.20
C THR A 53 1.47 -3.02 -3.71
N GLY A 54 0.66 -4.04 -3.40
CA GLY A 54 0.42 -4.46 -2.02
C GLY A 54 1.67 -4.96 -1.30
N LYS A 55 2.61 -5.63 -1.98
CA LYS A 55 3.87 -6.07 -1.36
C LYS A 55 4.76 -4.92 -0.93
N ILE A 56 4.81 -3.84 -1.71
CA ILE A 56 5.57 -2.64 -1.34
C ILE A 56 4.93 -1.99 -0.11
N ALA A 57 3.61 -1.80 -0.13
CA ALA A 57 2.89 -1.25 1.01
C ALA A 57 3.07 -2.07 2.28
N LEU A 58 2.99 -3.40 2.18
CA LEU A 58 3.22 -4.30 3.30
C LEU A 58 4.67 -4.25 3.81
N ALA A 59 5.66 -4.11 2.93
CA ALA A 59 7.05 -4.00 3.34
C ALA A 59 7.28 -2.79 4.26
N HIS A 60 6.71 -1.63 3.91
CA HIS A 60 6.80 -0.44 4.76
C HIS A 60 6.08 -0.61 6.10
N LEU A 61 4.89 -1.22 6.11
CA LEU A 61 4.13 -1.45 7.35
C LEU A 61 4.78 -2.48 8.27
N ASN A 62 5.58 -3.40 7.74
CA ASN A 62 6.40 -4.31 8.55
C ASN A 62 7.54 -3.58 9.28
N GLU A 63 8.03 -2.45 8.75
CA GLU A 63 9.07 -1.64 9.39
C GLU A 63 8.48 -0.59 10.33
N LEU A 64 7.36 0.02 9.94
CA LEU A 64 6.70 1.09 10.69
C LEU A 64 5.18 1.00 10.53
N PRO A 65 4.43 0.60 11.58
CA PRO A 65 2.99 0.33 11.45
C PRO A 65 2.12 1.51 11.00
N ASP A 66 2.57 2.75 11.21
CA ASP A 66 1.87 4.00 10.83
C ASP A 66 2.62 4.77 9.71
N TYR A 67 3.35 4.04 8.87
CA TYR A 67 4.19 4.61 7.80
C TYR A 67 3.43 5.58 6.90
N TYR A 68 2.24 5.21 6.42
CA TYR A 68 1.52 6.01 5.43
C TYR A 68 0.83 7.23 6.06
N THR A 69 0.38 7.12 7.31
CA THR A 69 -0.02 8.32 8.08
C THR A 69 1.12 9.30 8.26
N LYS A 70 2.36 8.83 8.45
CA LYS A 70 3.53 9.72 8.57
C LYS A 70 3.95 10.31 7.22
N LEU A 71 3.99 9.49 6.18
CA LEU A 71 4.33 9.93 4.82
C LEU A 71 3.41 11.07 4.36
N LYS A 72 2.11 10.91 4.59
CA LYS A 72 1.11 11.93 4.27
C LYS A 72 1.43 13.31 4.86
N LYS A 73 2.03 13.38 6.06
CA LYS A 73 2.40 14.66 6.71
C LYS A 73 3.63 15.33 6.11
N ILE A 74 4.38 14.62 5.27
CA ILE A 74 5.60 15.11 4.63
C ILE A 74 5.30 15.50 3.17
N GLU A 75 4.38 14.78 2.53
CA GLU A 75 3.95 15.03 1.15
C GLU A 75 2.87 16.13 1.03
N GLU A 76 2.10 16.39 2.10
CA GLU A 76 1.17 17.51 2.24
C GLU A 76 1.84 18.76 2.85
#